data_AF-X8H8F3-F1
#
_entry.id   AF-X8H8F3-F1
#
_cell.length_a   1.000
_cell.length_b   1.000
_cell.length_c   1.000
_cell.angle_alpha   90.00
_cell.angle_beta   90.00
_cell.angle_gamma   90.00
#
_symmetry.space_group_name_H-M   'P 1'
#
loop_
_entity.id
_entity.type
_entity.pdbx_description
1 polymer ?
#
loop_
_entity_poly.entity_id
_entity_poly.type
_entity_poly.pdbx_seq_one_letter_code
_entity_poly.pdbx_strand_id
1 'polypeptide(L)'
;MLKRLLLSVMVLSAVSISSYAVDVNIPGADPTIAKGAYEQGIYRTEKIKSAYDVETRKIIDSIISKEGIPKKFGTDVNDAEVESFKNELYSIKRRQFDGNTIVNLHNNDGGLSVTLPFSAIQKEAITDFPNSNAHYLVESPMIAAGIIENKTSNTTEKTDIVFKYDGLSKSSLRKTTLRGAVEMEIIGLKIELSKHPNQEYNVILYPRATKLVTSNDINKIMANYVLPSIHSLQELDDYSKVETYKTYSFRVPKTAVKDKKPNERVDGVSFTINKDINQQIRIEPNNESEKGLFSTVDEIRILNKIDNKSAELFGIPGAKMITKELHTYVWNDGIPGLLLDLELDNQQGILMFITYDASHKYVNTIQYPLDNGVYSKAQLRRLITDVKLSSTGNLYAGDVWIV
;
A
#
# COMPACT_ATOMS: atom_id res chain seq x y z
N MET A 1 8.02 23.48 25.17
CA MET A 1 7.45 23.22 26.52
C MET A 1 5.92 23.28 26.58
N LEU A 2 5.19 23.42 25.46
CA LEU A 2 3.71 23.45 25.42
C LEU A 2 3.07 22.06 25.19
N LYS A 3 3.85 20.98 25.32
CA LYS A 3 3.45 19.60 25.00
C LYS A 3 2.87 18.81 26.19
N ARG A 4 2.68 19.44 27.36
CA ARG A 4 2.64 18.71 28.64
C ARG A 4 1.38 18.79 29.48
N LEU A 5 0.32 19.44 29.05
CA LEU A 5 -0.86 19.54 29.92
C LEU A 5 -2.15 19.38 29.13
N LEU A 6 -3.05 18.60 29.73
CA LEU A 6 -4.52 18.56 29.53
C LEU A 6 -5.06 17.49 28.57
N LEU A 7 -5.11 16.26 29.07
CA LEU A 7 -6.01 15.20 28.59
C LEU A 7 -6.96 14.80 29.73
N SER A 8 -8.19 15.30 29.66
CA SER A 8 -9.35 14.88 30.47
C SER A 8 -10.59 15.49 29.80
N VAL A 9 -11.60 14.75 29.31
CA VAL A 9 -12.77 14.20 30.05
C VAL A 9 -13.62 13.28 29.11
N MET A 10 -13.97 12.07 29.62
CA MET A 10 -15.18 11.17 29.55
C MET A 10 -16.31 11.29 28.46
N VAL A 11 -17.20 10.32 28.08
CA VAL A 11 -17.50 8.86 28.32
C VAL A 11 -18.73 8.36 27.46
N LEU A 12 -18.78 7.04 27.11
CA LEU A 12 -19.87 6.07 26.74
C LEU A 12 -20.96 6.40 25.65
N SER A 13 -21.56 5.46 24.90
CA SER A 13 -22.25 4.20 25.29
C SER A 13 -22.45 3.17 24.17
N ALA A 14 -22.59 1.87 24.52
CA ALA A 14 -22.86 0.74 23.63
C ALA A 14 -24.33 0.60 23.18
N VAL A 15 -24.54 0.10 21.94
CA VAL A 15 -25.70 -0.70 21.51
C VAL A 15 -25.20 -1.71 20.47
N SER A 16 -25.70 -2.94 20.53
CA SER A 16 -25.24 -4.08 19.72
C SER A 16 -26.15 -4.41 18.53
N ILE A 17 -25.49 -5.00 17.51
CA ILE A 17 -25.92 -5.85 16.40
C ILE A 17 -26.43 -5.17 15.12
N SER A 18 -25.52 -5.04 14.15
CA SER A 18 -25.74 -5.40 12.73
C SER A 18 -24.40 -5.52 11.99
N SER A 19 -24.30 -6.42 11.00
CA SER A 19 -23.02 -6.79 10.36
C SER A 19 -22.53 -5.74 9.35
N TYR A 20 -21.40 -5.07 9.64
CA TYR A 20 -20.77 -4.00 8.83
C TYR A 20 -19.24 -4.20 8.67
N ALA A 21 -18.54 -3.32 7.92
CA ALA A 21 -17.06 -3.31 7.87
C ALA A 21 -16.42 -3.25 9.25
N VAL A 22 -17.01 -2.46 10.14
CA VAL A 22 -16.71 -2.48 11.56
C VAL A 22 -18.01 -2.36 12.36
N ASP A 23 -18.29 -3.38 13.17
CA ASP A 23 -19.39 -3.42 14.14
C ASP A 23 -18.86 -3.06 15.54
N VAL A 24 -18.23 -1.89 15.66
CA VAL A 24 -17.81 -1.32 16.95
C VAL A 24 -18.21 0.14 17.04
N ASN A 25 -18.65 0.59 18.21
CA ASN A 25 -19.05 1.97 18.42
C ASN A 25 -17.83 2.88 18.62
N ILE A 26 -17.19 3.28 17.52
CA ILE A 26 -16.08 4.24 17.49
C ILE A 26 -16.39 5.37 16.48
N PRO A 27 -15.81 6.58 16.67
CA PRO A 27 -15.96 7.67 15.72
C PRO A 27 -15.66 7.27 14.28
N GLY A 28 -16.60 7.56 13.38
CA GLY A 28 -16.44 7.30 11.94
C GLY A 28 -16.90 5.93 11.47
N ALA A 29 -17.26 4.98 12.35
CA ALA A 29 -17.86 3.72 11.94
C ALA A 29 -19.12 3.99 11.10
N ASP A 30 -19.16 3.43 9.88
CA ASP A 30 -20.18 3.72 8.88
C ASP A 30 -20.80 2.40 8.38
N PRO A 31 -22.04 2.08 8.79
CA PRO A 31 -22.68 0.83 8.45
C PRO A 31 -22.97 0.66 6.95
N THR A 32 -22.90 1.74 6.18
CA THR A 32 -23.14 1.69 4.73
C THR A 32 -21.94 1.12 3.96
N ILE A 33 -20.78 1.00 4.59
CA ILE A 33 -19.56 0.48 3.97
C ILE A 33 -19.53 -1.05 4.06
N ALA A 34 -19.40 -1.70 2.90
CA ALA A 34 -19.36 -3.15 2.79
C ALA A 34 -18.18 -3.77 3.54
N LYS A 35 -18.38 -4.97 4.12
CA LYS A 35 -17.39 -5.59 5.00
C LYS A 35 -16.02 -5.83 4.37
N GLY A 36 -15.96 -6.17 3.08
CA GLY A 36 -14.71 -6.39 2.34
C GLY A 36 -14.10 -5.12 1.74
N ALA A 37 -14.67 -3.94 1.97
CA ALA A 37 -14.21 -2.70 1.33
C ALA A 37 -12.76 -2.34 1.70
N TYR A 38 -12.26 -2.80 2.84
CA TYR A 38 -10.89 -2.52 3.27
C TYR A 38 -9.81 -3.21 2.43
N GLU A 39 -10.13 -4.30 1.73
CA GLU A 39 -9.13 -5.09 1.00
C GLU A 39 -8.62 -4.35 -0.25
N GLN A 40 -9.52 -3.67 -0.94
CA GLN A 40 -9.28 -3.05 -2.25
C GLN A 40 -9.94 -1.67 -2.41
N GLY A 41 -10.63 -1.18 -1.39
CA GLY A 41 -11.35 0.08 -1.46
C GLY A 41 -10.42 1.29 -1.43
N ILE A 42 -10.84 2.34 -2.13
CA ILE A 42 -10.16 3.62 -2.19
C ILE A 42 -11.12 4.68 -1.65
N TYR A 43 -10.69 5.39 -0.61
CA TYR A 43 -11.47 6.43 0.02
C TYR A 43 -11.30 7.75 -0.73
N ARG A 44 -12.40 8.26 -1.29
CA ARG A 44 -12.41 9.48 -2.09
C ARG A 44 -13.64 10.30 -1.81
N THR A 45 -13.42 11.59 -1.60
CA THR A 45 -14.46 12.61 -1.68
C THR A 45 -14.22 13.45 -2.93
N GLU A 46 -15.24 14.14 -3.43
CA GLU A 46 -15.06 15.07 -4.57
C GLU A 46 -13.96 16.10 -4.29
N LYS A 47 -13.84 16.57 -3.05
CA LYS A 47 -12.77 17.50 -2.64
C LYS A 47 -11.38 16.87 -2.78
N ILE A 48 -11.19 15.63 -2.32
CA ILE A 48 -9.92 14.89 -2.45
C ILE A 48 -9.60 14.68 -3.93
N LYS A 49 -10.60 14.28 -4.73
CA LYS A 49 -10.44 14.06 -6.17
C LYS A 49 -9.99 15.33 -6.89
N SER A 50 -10.69 16.44 -6.69
CA SER A 50 -10.33 17.73 -7.31
C SER A 50 -8.96 18.22 -6.87
N ALA A 51 -8.57 17.97 -5.62
CA ALA A 51 -7.25 18.35 -5.14
C ALA A 51 -6.13 17.58 -5.83
N TYR A 52 -6.28 16.26 -6.00
CA TYR A 52 -5.32 15.47 -6.77
C TYR A 52 -5.25 15.93 -8.23
N ASP A 53 -6.39 16.28 -8.85
CA ASP A 53 -6.40 16.81 -10.21
C ASP A 53 -5.59 18.11 -10.32
N VAL A 54 -5.78 19.05 -9.37
CA VAL A 54 -5.06 20.33 -9.33
C VAL A 54 -3.56 20.13 -9.10
N GLU A 55 -3.17 19.32 -8.12
CA GLU A 55 -1.75 19.06 -7.82
C GLU A 55 -1.06 18.33 -8.97
N THR A 56 -1.73 17.36 -9.61
CA THR A 56 -1.18 16.64 -10.77
C THR A 56 -0.89 17.60 -11.93
N ARG A 57 -1.83 18.52 -12.23
CA ARG A 57 -1.63 19.53 -13.28
C ARG A 57 -0.45 20.44 -12.99
N LYS A 58 -0.34 20.96 -11.75
CA LYS A 58 0.80 21.79 -11.33
C LYS A 58 2.14 21.08 -11.51
N ILE A 59 2.22 19.80 -11.14
CA ILE A 59 3.43 19.00 -11.30
C ILE A 59 3.81 18.89 -12.78
N ILE A 60 2.84 18.57 -13.65
CA ILE A 60 3.07 18.42 -15.09
C ILE A 60 3.48 19.74 -15.74
N ASP A 61 2.80 20.83 -15.40
CA ASP A 61 3.15 22.16 -15.89
C ASP A 61 4.58 22.53 -15.46
N SER A 62 4.98 22.17 -14.23
CA SER A 62 6.35 22.36 -13.77
C SER A 62 7.37 21.49 -14.50
N ILE A 63 7.05 20.23 -14.82
CA ILE A 63 7.94 19.34 -15.57
C ILE A 63 8.16 19.89 -16.97
N ILE A 64 7.08 20.22 -17.68
CA ILE A 64 7.13 20.77 -19.03
C ILE A 64 7.89 22.10 -19.07
N SER A 65 7.69 22.96 -18.06
CA SER A 65 8.44 24.22 -17.95
C SER A 65 9.94 24.01 -17.74
N LYS A 66 10.38 22.90 -17.13
CA LYS A 66 11.79 22.62 -16.83
C LYS A 66 12.49 21.86 -17.94
N GLU A 67 11.85 20.79 -18.44
CA GLU A 67 12.45 19.84 -19.38
C GLU A 67 12.10 20.17 -20.84
N GLY A 68 11.10 21.01 -21.06
CA GLY A 68 10.53 21.24 -22.39
C GLY A 68 9.72 20.04 -22.88
N ILE A 69 9.12 20.19 -24.06
CA ILE A 69 8.37 19.10 -24.70
C ILE A 69 9.33 18.36 -25.63
N PRO A 70 9.39 17.01 -25.60
CA PRO A 70 10.21 16.24 -26.51
C PRO A 70 9.85 16.58 -27.95
N LYS A 71 10.73 17.28 -28.67
CA LYS A 71 10.55 17.56 -30.09
C LYS A 71 10.98 16.34 -30.90
N LYS A 72 10.12 15.82 -31.77
CA LYS A 72 10.60 14.94 -32.85
C LYS A 72 11.56 15.74 -33.73
N PHE A 73 12.68 15.13 -34.13
CA PHE A 73 13.67 15.79 -34.99
C PHE A 73 13.00 16.34 -36.26
N GLY A 74 13.04 17.67 -36.44
CA GLY A 74 12.59 18.35 -37.66
C GLY A 74 11.13 18.81 -37.73
N THR A 75 10.34 18.74 -36.65
CA THR A 75 8.95 19.24 -36.65
C THR A 75 8.72 20.34 -35.63
N ASP A 76 8.09 21.44 -36.06
CA ASP A 76 7.50 22.43 -35.15
C ASP A 76 6.31 21.81 -34.41
N VAL A 77 6.38 21.77 -33.09
CA VAL A 77 5.28 21.26 -32.24
C VAL A 77 4.22 22.35 -32.15
N ASN A 78 2.99 22.06 -32.59
CA ASN A 78 1.89 23.02 -32.48
C ASN A 78 1.20 22.96 -31.10
N ASP A 79 0.46 24.00 -30.73
CA ASP A 79 -0.20 24.10 -29.42
C ASP A 79 -1.16 22.92 -29.13
N ALA A 80 -1.79 22.33 -30.16
CA ALA A 80 -2.68 21.19 -29.98
C ALA A 80 -1.91 19.89 -29.64
N GLU A 81 -0.74 19.67 -30.24
CA GLU A 81 0.15 18.55 -29.90
C GLU A 81 0.71 18.70 -28.48
N VAL A 82 1.04 19.93 -28.07
CA VAL A 82 1.43 20.24 -26.68
C VAL A 82 0.33 19.87 -25.69
N GLU A 83 -0.91 20.32 -25.96
CA GLU A 83 -2.04 20.03 -25.08
C GLU A 83 -2.40 18.54 -25.08
N SER A 84 -2.29 17.84 -26.22
CA SER A 84 -2.48 16.39 -26.26
C SER A 84 -1.46 15.65 -25.39
N PHE A 85 -0.18 16.01 -25.49
CA PHE A 85 0.88 15.40 -24.69
C PHE A 85 0.71 15.69 -23.19
N LYS A 86 0.36 16.92 -22.83
CA LYS A 86 0.00 17.28 -21.44
C LYS A 86 -1.13 16.42 -20.89
N ASN A 87 -2.18 16.23 -21.68
CA ASN A 87 -3.35 15.44 -21.28
C ASN A 87 -3.00 13.96 -21.12
N GLU A 88 -2.13 13.41 -21.94
CA GLU A 88 -1.61 12.05 -21.79
C GLU A 88 -0.75 11.91 -20.52
N LEU A 89 0.20 12.82 -20.29
CA LEU A 89 0.98 12.82 -19.05
C LEU A 89 0.08 12.96 -17.82
N TYR A 90 -0.96 13.79 -17.92
CA TYR A 90 -1.95 13.99 -16.87
C TYR A 90 -2.74 12.73 -16.58
N SER A 91 -3.26 12.07 -17.60
CA SER A 91 -4.05 10.85 -17.41
C SER A 91 -3.20 9.76 -16.74
N ILE A 92 -1.93 9.64 -17.10
CA ILE A 92 -1.04 8.63 -16.51
C ILE A 92 -0.64 9.01 -15.09
N LYS A 93 -0.17 10.24 -14.84
CA LYS A 93 0.21 10.67 -13.49
C LYS A 93 -0.97 10.67 -12.52
N ARG A 94 -2.17 11.03 -12.99
CA ARG A 94 -3.36 11.04 -12.15
C ARG A 94 -3.71 9.64 -11.63
N ARG A 95 -3.40 8.59 -12.39
CA ARG A 95 -3.61 7.19 -11.99
C ARG A 95 -2.83 6.82 -10.74
N GLN A 96 -1.71 7.47 -10.42
CA GLN A 96 -0.97 7.20 -9.17
C GLN A 96 -1.84 7.37 -7.92
N PHE A 97 -2.87 8.21 -7.98
CA PHE A 97 -3.78 8.41 -6.84
C PHE A 97 -4.97 7.45 -6.85
N ASP A 98 -5.17 6.67 -7.92
CA ASP A 98 -6.24 5.68 -8.14
C ASP A 98 -5.95 4.30 -7.52
N GLY A 99 -5.03 4.24 -6.56
CA GLY A 99 -4.65 3.04 -5.84
C GLY A 99 -4.90 3.13 -4.34
N ASN A 100 -4.60 2.02 -3.67
CA ASN A 100 -4.52 1.95 -2.21
C ASN A 100 -3.10 1.56 -1.79
N THR A 101 -2.84 1.44 -0.49
CA THR A 101 -1.51 1.12 0.03
C THR A 101 -1.55 0.00 1.05
N ILE A 102 -0.60 -0.92 0.99
CA ILE A 102 -0.31 -1.89 2.05
C ILE A 102 0.98 -1.47 2.74
N VAL A 103 1.00 -1.45 4.07
CA VAL A 103 2.19 -1.23 4.88
C VAL A 103 2.42 -2.46 5.74
N ASN A 104 3.55 -3.11 5.49
CA ASN A 104 4.01 -4.27 6.24
C ASN A 104 5.18 -3.84 7.14
N LEU A 105 5.03 -4.13 8.42
CA LEU A 105 6.02 -3.91 9.46
C LEU A 105 6.41 -5.27 10.02
N HIS A 106 7.53 -5.82 9.57
CA HIS A 106 8.00 -7.12 10.02
C HIS A 106 8.77 -7.00 11.33
N ASN A 107 8.60 -8.00 12.20
CA ASN A 107 9.44 -8.21 13.37
C ASN A 107 9.69 -9.71 13.58
N ASN A 108 10.32 -10.06 14.70
CA ASN A 108 10.67 -11.46 15.02
C ASN A 108 9.45 -12.34 15.29
N ASP A 109 8.32 -11.73 15.66
CA ASP A 109 7.07 -12.42 15.97
C ASP A 109 6.09 -12.43 14.77
N GLY A 110 6.57 -12.08 13.57
CA GLY A 110 5.81 -12.04 12.33
C GLY A 110 5.53 -10.62 11.86
N GLY A 111 4.99 -9.78 12.74
CA GLY A 111 4.75 -8.37 12.48
C GLY A 111 3.30 -8.02 12.12
N LEU A 112 3.09 -6.84 11.56
CA LEU A 112 1.78 -6.25 11.29
C LEU A 112 1.65 -5.86 9.81
N SER A 113 0.50 -6.14 9.22
CA SER A 113 0.09 -5.57 7.92
C SER A 113 -1.12 -4.66 8.11
N VAL A 114 -1.12 -3.53 7.40
CA VAL A 114 -2.22 -2.56 7.37
C VAL A 114 -2.50 -2.12 5.94
N THR A 115 -3.76 -2.02 5.55
CA THR A 115 -4.17 -1.43 4.27
C THR A 115 -4.74 -0.03 4.48
N LEU A 116 -4.20 0.94 3.77
CA LEU A 116 -4.65 2.33 3.72
C LEU A 116 -5.47 2.53 2.43
N PRO A 117 -6.67 3.14 2.48
CA PRO A 117 -7.53 3.29 1.31
C PRO A 117 -7.13 4.50 0.44
N PHE A 118 -5.84 4.79 0.34
CA PHE A 118 -5.29 5.87 -0.47
C PHE A 118 -3.85 5.53 -0.89
N SER A 119 -3.41 6.13 -1.99
CA SER A 119 -2.03 6.02 -2.48
C SER A 119 -1.06 6.82 -1.60
N ALA A 120 -0.32 6.13 -0.74
CA ALA A 120 0.78 6.70 0.02
C ALA A 120 2.07 6.47 -0.77
N ILE A 121 2.38 7.46 -1.60
CA ILE A 121 3.49 7.43 -2.56
C ILE A 121 4.79 8.00 -1.99
N GLN A 122 4.78 8.46 -0.74
CA GLN A 122 5.93 9.05 -0.06
C GLN A 122 6.22 8.30 1.22
N LYS A 123 7.49 8.20 1.59
CA LYS A 123 7.96 7.81 2.91
C LYS A 123 8.87 8.91 3.43
N GLU A 124 8.60 9.39 4.63
CA GLU A 124 9.50 10.31 5.34
C GLU A 124 10.39 9.54 6.33
N ALA A 125 11.67 9.87 6.35
CA ALA A 125 12.59 9.36 7.35
C ALA A 125 12.42 10.15 8.66
N ILE A 126 11.95 9.46 9.70
CA ILE A 126 11.78 10.06 11.02
C ILE A 126 12.81 9.47 11.98
N THR A 127 13.59 10.32 12.63
CA THR A 127 14.58 9.92 13.64
C THR A 127 14.05 10.01 15.07
N ASP A 128 12.91 10.68 15.28
CA ASP A 128 12.48 11.17 16.59
C ASP A 128 11.35 10.34 17.23
N PHE A 129 11.33 9.02 16.99
CA PHE A 129 10.47 8.07 17.73
C PHE A 129 11.31 7.24 18.70
N PRO A 130 11.67 7.76 19.89
CA PRO A 130 12.55 7.04 20.82
C PRO A 130 11.92 5.75 21.38
N ASN A 131 10.58 5.69 21.44
CA ASN A 131 9.81 4.54 21.92
C ASN A 131 9.29 3.62 20.79
N SER A 132 10.02 3.47 19.69
CA SER A 132 9.67 2.49 18.63
C SER A 132 10.78 1.49 18.35
N ASN A 133 10.43 0.21 18.23
CA ASN A 133 11.34 -0.81 17.68
C ASN A 133 11.51 -0.59 16.19
N ALA A 134 10.41 -0.28 15.50
CA ALA A 134 10.38 0.09 14.10
C ALA A 134 9.18 1.01 13.82
N HIS A 135 9.33 1.91 12.85
CA HIS A 135 8.28 2.86 12.46
C HIS A 135 8.44 3.34 11.03
N TYR A 136 7.30 3.62 10.39
CA TYR A 136 7.25 4.22 9.06
C TYR A 136 6.19 5.30 9.02
N LEU A 137 6.54 6.46 8.43
CA LEU A 137 5.56 7.46 8.02
C LEU A 137 5.46 7.40 6.50
N VAL A 138 4.28 7.06 6.02
CA VAL A 138 3.95 7.07 4.60
C VAL A 138 2.88 8.10 4.31
N GLU A 139 2.97 8.77 3.17
CA GLU A 139 2.14 9.93 2.88
C GLU A 139 1.57 9.90 1.46
N SER A 140 0.34 10.36 1.35
CA SER A 140 -0.19 10.93 0.12
C SER A 140 -0.04 12.46 0.16
N PRO A 141 -0.37 13.17 -0.93
CA PRO A 141 -0.45 14.64 -0.88
C PRO A 141 -1.43 15.19 0.18
N MET A 142 -2.39 14.39 0.66
CA MET A 142 -3.49 14.85 1.50
C MET A 142 -3.55 14.20 2.88
N ILE A 143 -3.02 12.99 3.04
CA ILE A 143 -3.12 12.18 4.26
C ILE A 143 -1.76 11.56 4.55
N ALA A 144 -1.35 11.62 5.81
CA ALA A 144 -0.16 10.94 6.29
C ALA A 144 -0.54 9.82 7.27
N ALA A 145 0.22 8.73 7.23
CA ALA A 145 0.00 7.53 8.03
C ALA A 145 1.29 7.06 8.70
N GLY A 146 1.30 7.03 10.03
CA GLY A 146 2.38 6.46 10.83
C GLY A 146 2.03 5.04 11.29
N ILE A 147 2.88 4.07 11.01
CA ILE A 147 2.74 2.69 11.50
C ILE A 147 3.95 2.42 12.40
N ILE A 148 3.70 2.11 13.67
CA ILE A 148 4.72 2.10 14.72
C ILE A 148 4.59 0.82 15.53
N GLU A 149 5.69 0.10 15.70
CA GLU A 149 5.85 -0.94 16.72
C GLU A 149 6.48 -0.30 17.96
N ASN A 150 5.79 -0.32 19.11
CA ASN A 150 6.30 0.31 20.33
C ASN A 150 7.31 -0.60 21.04
N LYS A 151 8.34 0.00 21.67
CA LYS A 151 9.28 -0.75 22.52
C LYS A 151 8.66 -1.13 23.86
N THR A 152 7.95 -0.19 24.47
CA THR A 152 7.22 -0.40 25.72
C THR A 152 5.76 -0.07 25.51
N SER A 153 4.87 -0.89 26.07
CA SER A 153 3.43 -0.62 26.05
C SER A 153 3.15 0.76 26.64
N ASN A 154 2.40 1.56 25.90
CA ASN A 154 1.98 2.88 26.36
C ASN A 154 0.76 2.72 27.25
N THR A 155 0.79 3.31 28.44
CA THR A 155 -0.38 3.32 29.33
C THR A 155 -1.60 3.89 28.62
N THR A 156 -2.70 3.15 28.61
CA THR A 156 -4.01 3.66 28.17
C THR A 156 -4.41 4.84 29.03
N GLU A 157 -4.61 6.00 28.41
CA GLU A 157 -5.04 7.19 29.14
C GLU A 157 -6.56 7.19 29.28
N LYS A 158 -7.08 7.92 30.29
CA LYS A 158 -8.53 7.96 30.58
C LYS A 158 -9.38 8.48 29.42
N THR A 159 -8.80 9.20 28.48
CA THR A 159 -9.49 9.76 27.31
C THR A 159 -9.48 8.82 26.09
N ASP A 160 -8.77 7.70 26.17
CA ASP A 160 -8.75 6.70 25.11
C ASP A 160 -10.12 6.02 25.03
N ILE A 161 -10.68 5.92 23.83
CA ILE A 161 -11.89 5.13 23.58
C ILE A 161 -11.44 3.68 23.45
N VAL A 162 -11.60 2.90 24.51
CA VAL A 162 -11.31 1.46 24.50
C VAL A 162 -12.49 0.71 23.90
N PHE A 163 -12.21 -0.23 23.00
CA PHE A 163 -13.23 -1.06 22.36
C PHE A 163 -12.73 -2.51 22.27
N LYS A 164 -13.62 -3.43 21.87
CA LYS A 164 -13.26 -4.82 21.54
C LYS A 164 -13.36 -4.99 20.04
N TYR A 165 -12.41 -5.68 19.43
CA TYR A 165 -12.43 -5.97 18.01
C TYR A 165 -11.88 -7.37 17.78
N ASP A 166 -12.48 -8.11 16.85
CA ASP A 166 -12.05 -9.47 16.55
C ASP A 166 -10.61 -9.48 16.02
N GLY A 167 -9.82 -10.47 16.42
CA GLY A 167 -8.38 -10.54 16.12
C GLY A 167 -7.47 -9.63 16.97
N LEU A 168 -8.01 -8.74 17.81
CA LEU A 168 -7.22 -7.86 18.70
C LEU A 168 -7.43 -8.21 20.18
N SER A 169 -6.33 -8.31 20.93
CA SER A 169 -6.35 -8.55 22.39
C SER A 169 -6.49 -7.26 23.19
N LYS A 170 -5.97 -6.14 22.67
CA LYS A 170 -6.20 -4.79 23.16
C LYS A 170 -6.45 -3.85 21.99
N SER A 171 -7.39 -2.93 22.13
CA SER A 171 -7.61 -1.88 21.14
C SER A 171 -8.16 -0.61 21.77
N SER A 172 -7.61 0.52 21.34
CA SER A 172 -8.06 1.83 21.78
C SER A 172 -7.83 2.89 20.71
N LEU A 173 -8.74 3.85 20.63
CA LEU A 173 -8.68 4.98 19.72
C LEU A 173 -8.42 6.26 20.52
N ARG A 174 -7.48 7.08 20.05
CA ARG A 174 -7.22 8.42 20.58
C ARG A 174 -7.34 9.44 19.47
N LYS A 175 -8.05 10.53 19.76
CA LYS A 175 -7.99 11.77 18.97
C LYS A 175 -7.13 12.79 19.71
N THR A 176 -6.18 13.40 19.03
CA THR A 176 -5.27 14.40 19.59
C THR A 176 -5.20 15.60 18.66
N THR A 177 -5.48 16.79 19.18
CA THR A 177 -5.31 18.04 18.43
C THR A 177 -3.93 18.61 18.68
N LEU A 178 -3.07 18.62 17.67
CA LEU A 178 -1.82 19.36 17.70
C LEU A 178 -2.09 20.83 17.40
N ARG A 179 -1.73 21.69 18.35
CA ARG A 179 -1.85 23.15 18.22
C ARG A 179 -0.51 23.72 17.76
N GLY A 180 -0.53 24.44 16.64
CA GLY A 180 0.61 25.10 16.01
C GLY A 180 0.16 26.24 15.11
N ALA A 181 0.93 26.57 14.06
CA ALA A 181 0.51 27.54 13.04
C ALA A 181 -0.74 27.08 12.27
N VAL A 182 -0.92 25.76 12.16
CA VAL A 182 -2.14 25.10 11.68
C VAL A 182 -2.55 24.12 12.76
N GLU A 183 -3.82 24.15 13.17
CA GLU A 183 -4.37 23.10 14.03
C GLU A 183 -4.51 21.81 13.22
N MET A 184 -3.96 20.72 13.74
CA MET A 184 -3.98 19.42 13.08
C MET A 184 -4.59 18.38 14.01
N GLU A 185 -5.57 17.64 13.50
CA GLU A 185 -6.22 16.57 14.25
C GLU A 185 -5.61 15.22 13.86
N ILE A 186 -4.97 14.58 14.84
CA ILE A 186 -4.35 13.27 14.72
C ILE A 186 -5.28 12.24 15.33
N ILE A 187 -5.51 11.13 14.62
CA ILE A 187 -6.25 9.98 15.12
C ILE A 187 -5.29 8.80 15.18
N GLY A 188 -5.07 8.30 16.39
CA GLY A 188 -4.23 7.14 16.67
C GLY A 188 -5.07 5.94 17.08
N LEU A 189 -4.79 4.80 16.47
CA LEU A 189 -5.30 3.50 16.83
C LEU A 189 -4.16 2.71 17.49
N LYS A 190 -4.31 2.39 18.76
CA LYS A 190 -3.36 1.59 19.55
C LYS A 190 -3.91 0.19 19.74
N ILE A 191 -3.14 -0.82 19.38
CA ILE A 191 -3.59 -2.21 19.30
C ILE A 191 -2.54 -3.21 19.78
N GLU A 192 -3.01 -4.37 20.23
CA GLU A 192 -2.23 -5.60 20.36
C GLU A 192 -2.94 -6.72 19.62
N LEU A 193 -2.20 -7.50 18.83
CA LEU A 193 -2.77 -8.62 18.08
C LEU A 193 -3.07 -9.79 19.02
N SER A 194 -4.15 -10.53 18.78
CA SER A 194 -4.51 -11.68 19.64
C SER A 194 -3.49 -12.82 19.59
N LYS A 195 -2.86 -13.06 18.44
CA LYS A 195 -1.81 -14.09 18.29
C LYS A 195 -0.47 -13.70 18.94
N HIS A 196 -0.24 -12.40 19.17
CA HIS A 196 0.98 -11.86 19.80
C HIS A 196 0.62 -10.88 20.92
N PRO A 197 -0.01 -11.36 22.00
CA PRO A 197 -0.30 -10.52 23.14
C PRO A 197 1.03 -9.98 23.70
N ASN A 198 1.05 -8.72 24.14
CA ASN A 198 2.24 -7.98 24.63
C ASN A 198 3.12 -7.29 23.58
N GLN A 199 2.81 -7.37 22.28
CA GLN A 199 3.41 -6.48 21.27
C GLN A 199 2.40 -5.39 20.88
N GLU A 200 2.69 -4.15 21.24
CA GLU A 200 1.80 -3.00 21.01
C GLU A 200 2.20 -2.26 19.71
N TYR A 201 1.20 -1.97 18.87
CA TYR A 201 1.36 -1.15 17.68
C TYR A 201 0.50 0.11 17.75
N ASN A 202 0.96 1.17 17.10
CA ASN A 202 0.17 2.37 16.81
C ASN A 202 0.03 2.55 15.30
N VAL A 203 -1.20 2.73 14.84
CA VAL A 203 -1.51 3.23 13.50
C VAL A 203 -2.09 4.62 13.64
N ILE A 204 -1.40 5.62 13.10
CA ILE A 204 -1.72 7.03 13.27
C ILE A 204 -2.07 7.61 11.90
N LEU A 205 -3.18 8.33 11.81
CA LEU A 205 -3.57 9.06 10.61
C LEU A 205 -3.79 10.53 10.94
N TYR A 206 -3.39 11.41 10.02
CA TYR A 206 -3.69 12.82 10.12
C TYR A 206 -3.79 13.49 8.73
N PRO A 207 -4.63 14.53 8.59
CA PRO A 207 -4.70 15.29 7.35
C PRO A 207 -3.45 16.15 7.21
N ARG A 208 -2.91 16.24 5.99
CA ARG A 208 -1.87 17.23 5.68
C ARG A 208 -2.48 18.62 5.63
N ALA A 209 -1.66 19.66 5.76
CA ALA A 209 -2.06 21.06 6.05
C ALA A 209 -3.00 21.75 5.04
N THR A 210 -3.54 21.03 4.05
CA THR A 210 -4.35 21.56 2.94
C THR A 210 -5.81 21.87 3.30
N LYS A 211 -6.28 21.61 4.54
CA LYS A 211 -7.70 21.75 4.99
C LYS A 211 -8.73 20.97 4.15
N LEU A 212 -8.29 20.17 3.19
CA LEU A 212 -9.17 19.44 2.26
C LEU A 212 -9.68 18.13 2.85
N VAL A 213 -8.88 17.50 3.72
CA VAL A 213 -9.24 16.32 4.49
C VAL A 213 -9.56 16.74 5.92
N THR A 214 -10.72 16.34 6.41
CA THR A 214 -11.20 16.64 7.75
C THR A 214 -10.90 15.49 8.72
N SER A 215 -10.95 15.74 10.02
CA SER A 215 -10.90 14.65 11.00
C SER A 215 -12.05 13.67 10.88
N ASN A 216 -13.21 14.10 10.37
CA ASN A 216 -14.32 13.18 10.11
C ASN A 216 -13.96 12.18 9.01
N ASP A 217 -13.28 12.65 7.95
CA ASP A 217 -12.77 11.77 6.89
C ASP A 217 -11.74 10.79 7.45
N ILE A 218 -10.81 11.27 8.28
CA ILE A 218 -9.83 10.39 8.95
C ILE A 218 -10.49 9.38 9.89
N ASN A 219 -11.51 9.77 10.66
CA ASN A 219 -12.27 8.85 11.50
C ASN A 219 -12.94 7.75 10.64
N LYS A 220 -13.57 8.13 9.53
CA LYS A 220 -14.19 7.18 8.59
C LYS A 220 -13.16 6.22 7.98
N ILE A 221 -12.00 6.73 7.57
CA ILE A 221 -10.89 5.91 7.05
C ILE A 221 -10.41 4.93 8.13
N MET A 222 -10.15 5.45 9.34
CA MET A 222 -9.63 4.65 10.45
C MET A 222 -10.60 3.52 10.82
N ALA A 223 -11.88 3.85 10.99
CA ALA A 223 -12.89 2.91 11.43
C ALA A 223 -13.24 1.88 10.34
N ASN A 224 -13.44 2.27 9.08
CA ASN A 224 -14.03 1.36 8.08
C ASN A 224 -13.02 0.69 7.14
N TYR A 225 -11.78 1.19 7.08
CA TYR A 225 -10.76 0.66 6.18
C TYR A 225 -9.53 0.19 6.95
N VAL A 226 -8.95 1.03 7.80
CA VAL A 226 -7.69 0.70 8.47
C VAL A 226 -7.87 -0.37 9.55
N LEU A 227 -8.76 -0.15 10.52
CA LEU A 227 -9.05 -1.11 11.59
C LEU A 227 -9.36 -2.54 11.06
N PRO A 228 -10.27 -2.73 10.07
CA PRO A 228 -10.58 -4.07 9.57
C PRO A 228 -9.50 -4.68 8.67
N SER A 229 -8.54 -3.89 8.17
CA SER A 229 -7.42 -4.39 7.37
C SER A 229 -6.27 -4.97 8.18
N ILE A 230 -6.21 -4.64 9.47
CA ILE A 230 -5.14 -5.04 10.37
C ILE A 230 -5.13 -6.56 10.54
N HIS A 231 -3.97 -7.17 10.31
CA HIS A 231 -3.75 -8.59 10.57
C HIS A 231 -2.29 -8.89 10.89
N SER A 232 -2.04 -10.02 11.54
CA SER A 232 -0.68 -10.50 11.77
C SER A 232 -0.11 -11.07 10.47
N LEU A 233 1.13 -10.72 10.13
CA LEU A 233 1.84 -11.37 9.03
C LEU A 233 2.13 -12.86 9.33
N GLN A 234 2.14 -13.25 10.60
CA GLN A 234 2.27 -14.67 10.99
C GLN A 234 1.06 -15.51 10.59
N GLU A 235 -0.13 -14.92 10.40
CA GLU A 235 -1.29 -15.66 9.87
C GLU A 235 -1.03 -16.29 8.50
N LEU A 236 -0.06 -15.76 7.76
CA LEU A 236 0.37 -16.33 6.49
C LEU A 236 1.06 -17.68 6.69
N ASP A 237 1.67 -17.95 7.84
CA ASP A 237 2.30 -19.23 8.16
C ASP A 237 1.28 -20.36 8.25
N ASP A 238 -0.01 -20.07 8.43
CA ASP A 238 -1.06 -21.09 8.49
C ASP A 238 -1.15 -21.87 7.16
N TYR A 239 -0.95 -21.20 6.02
CA TYR A 239 -1.14 -21.76 4.68
C TYR A 239 0.02 -21.57 3.70
N SER A 240 1.06 -20.82 4.07
CA SER A 240 2.23 -20.55 3.23
C SER A 240 3.53 -20.91 3.95
N LYS A 241 4.64 -20.83 3.21
CA LYS A 241 6.01 -20.92 3.71
C LYS A 241 6.87 -19.86 3.02
N VAL A 242 7.94 -19.45 3.69
CA VAL A 242 8.95 -18.56 3.11
C VAL A 242 9.92 -19.39 2.27
N GLU A 243 10.17 -18.93 1.05
CA GLU A 243 11.25 -19.38 0.19
C GLU A 243 12.22 -18.21 -0.02
N THR A 244 13.47 -18.51 -0.35
CA THR A 244 14.47 -17.49 -0.65
C THR A 244 15.20 -17.85 -1.93
N TYR A 245 15.29 -16.88 -2.84
CA TYR A 245 16.07 -16.98 -4.05
C TYR A 245 17.00 -15.77 -4.13
N LYS A 246 18.30 -16.02 -4.02
CA LYS A 246 19.34 -14.98 -3.85
C LYS A 246 19.02 -14.09 -2.65
N THR A 247 18.86 -12.79 -2.87
CA THR A 247 18.61 -11.77 -1.85
C THR A 247 17.12 -11.52 -1.57
N TYR A 248 16.22 -12.18 -2.31
CA TYR A 248 14.78 -11.99 -2.26
C TYR A 248 14.09 -13.16 -1.55
N SER A 249 13.49 -12.86 -0.42
CA SER A 249 12.65 -13.78 0.35
C SER A 249 11.18 -13.45 0.10
N PHE A 250 10.40 -14.48 -0.22
CA PHE A 250 8.99 -14.35 -0.60
C PHE A 250 8.20 -15.55 -0.10
N ARG A 251 6.88 -15.41 -0.02
CA ARG A 251 6.02 -16.53 0.35
C ARG A 251 5.54 -17.32 -0.86
N VAL A 252 5.36 -18.61 -0.65
CA VAL A 252 4.64 -19.54 -1.52
C VAL A 252 3.67 -20.38 -0.70
N PRO A 253 2.52 -20.81 -1.25
CA PRO A 253 1.63 -21.73 -0.56
C PRO A 253 2.35 -23.03 -0.12
N LYS A 254 1.93 -23.64 0.99
CA LYS A 254 2.56 -24.88 1.49
C LYS A 254 2.46 -26.05 0.50
N THR A 255 1.43 -26.03 -0.34
CA THR A 255 1.21 -27.02 -1.41
C THR A 255 2.02 -26.75 -2.67
N ALA A 256 2.82 -25.66 -2.71
CA ALA A 256 3.62 -25.29 -3.86
C ALA A 256 4.75 -26.30 -4.12
N VAL A 257 4.86 -26.74 -5.36
CA VAL A 257 5.93 -27.58 -5.87
C VAL A 257 6.84 -26.73 -6.74
N LYS A 258 8.13 -26.66 -6.38
CA LYS A 258 9.13 -25.93 -7.17
C LYS A 258 9.39 -26.65 -8.49
N ASP A 259 9.36 -25.90 -9.59
CA ASP A 259 9.62 -26.45 -10.92
C ASP A 259 11.09 -26.85 -11.05
N LYS A 260 11.35 -28.06 -11.56
CA LYS A 260 12.70 -28.65 -11.62
C LYS A 260 13.54 -28.17 -12.81
N LYS A 261 12.90 -27.55 -13.81
CA LYS A 261 13.55 -27.05 -15.03
C LYS A 261 13.53 -25.52 -15.00
N PRO A 262 14.56 -24.86 -14.47
CA PRO A 262 14.65 -23.42 -14.56
C PRO A 262 14.68 -22.99 -16.03
N ASN A 263 14.06 -21.86 -16.33
CA ASN A 263 14.17 -21.26 -17.65
C ASN A 263 15.58 -20.67 -17.80
N GLU A 264 16.47 -21.31 -18.56
CA GLU A 264 17.86 -20.86 -18.73
C GLU A 264 18.01 -19.43 -19.28
N ARG A 265 16.94 -18.89 -19.90
CA ARG A 265 16.94 -17.53 -20.46
C ARG A 265 16.54 -16.43 -19.48
N VAL A 266 15.93 -16.79 -18.34
CA VAL A 266 15.39 -15.82 -17.37
C VAL A 266 15.80 -16.26 -15.97
N ASP A 267 16.59 -15.44 -15.29
CA ASP A 267 16.98 -15.69 -13.90
C ASP A 267 15.76 -15.63 -12.98
N GLY A 268 15.47 -16.73 -12.30
CA GLY A 268 14.24 -16.85 -11.54
C GLY A 268 13.90 -18.28 -11.13
N VAL A 269 12.77 -18.39 -10.43
CA VAL A 269 12.20 -19.67 -9.97
C VAL A 269 10.70 -19.67 -10.19
N SER A 270 10.16 -20.82 -10.56
CA SER A 270 8.72 -21.04 -10.75
C SER A 270 8.20 -22.12 -9.82
N PHE A 271 6.95 -21.98 -9.42
CA PHE A 271 6.23 -22.90 -8.58
C PHE A 271 4.86 -23.19 -9.19
N THR A 272 4.50 -24.47 -9.17
CA THR A 272 3.15 -24.93 -9.47
C THR A 272 2.43 -25.19 -8.16
N ILE A 273 1.26 -24.57 -7.97
CA ILE A 273 0.43 -24.71 -6.79
C ILE A 273 -0.88 -25.39 -7.19
N ASN A 274 -1.05 -26.63 -6.74
CA ASN A 274 -2.11 -27.52 -7.22
C ASN A 274 -2.04 -27.67 -8.75
N LYS A 275 -3.17 -27.59 -9.48
CA LYS A 275 -3.20 -27.71 -10.95
C LYS A 275 -3.31 -26.37 -11.68
N ASP A 276 -3.87 -25.35 -11.03
CA ASP A 276 -4.41 -24.17 -11.73
C ASP A 276 -3.75 -22.85 -11.31
N ILE A 277 -2.81 -22.88 -10.36
CA ILE A 277 -2.09 -21.69 -9.91
C ILE A 277 -0.60 -21.83 -10.24
N ASN A 278 -0.04 -20.81 -10.87
CA ASN A 278 1.39 -20.71 -11.13
C ASN A 278 1.95 -19.45 -10.47
N GLN A 279 3.06 -19.59 -9.75
CA GLN A 279 3.80 -18.48 -9.19
C GLN A 279 5.20 -18.43 -9.81
N GLN A 280 5.60 -17.28 -10.33
CA GLN A 280 6.90 -17.06 -10.97
C GLN A 280 7.62 -15.88 -10.32
N ILE A 281 8.87 -16.07 -9.96
CA ILE A 281 9.79 -15.03 -9.49
C ILE A 281 10.84 -14.83 -10.57
N ARG A 282 10.98 -13.60 -11.05
CA ARG A 282 12.05 -13.18 -11.97
C ARG A 282 12.92 -12.13 -11.31
N ILE A 283 14.23 -12.23 -11.55
CA ILE A 283 15.22 -11.24 -11.13
C ILE A 283 15.86 -10.70 -12.41
N GLU A 284 15.72 -9.40 -12.61
CA GLU A 284 16.19 -8.69 -13.79
C GLU A 284 17.24 -7.66 -13.35
N PRO A 285 18.36 -7.46 -14.08
CA PRO A 285 19.32 -6.41 -13.73
C PRO A 285 18.65 -5.04 -13.81
N ASN A 286 18.84 -4.22 -12.77
CA ASN A 286 18.37 -2.84 -12.73
C ASN A 286 19.42 -1.93 -13.39
N ASN A 287 19.23 -1.66 -14.68
CA ASN A 287 20.14 -0.83 -15.47
C ASN A 287 19.81 0.67 -15.42
N GLU A 288 18.78 1.08 -14.67
CA GLU A 288 18.40 2.49 -14.59
C GLU A 288 19.35 3.23 -13.64
N SER A 289 19.97 4.30 -14.16
CA SER A 289 20.98 5.12 -13.47
C SER A 289 20.41 6.00 -12.35
N GLU A 290 19.09 6.10 -12.24
CA GLU A 290 18.41 6.87 -11.21
C GLU A 290 18.27 6.00 -9.96
N LYS A 291 19.26 6.15 -9.07
CA LYS A 291 19.24 5.55 -7.73
C LYS A 291 17.93 5.88 -7.03
N GLY A 292 17.10 4.87 -6.83
CA GLY A 292 16.20 4.82 -5.69
C GLY A 292 14.85 5.47 -5.89
N LEU A 293 14.19 5.19 -7.00
CA LEU A 293 12.76 5.33 -7.10
C LEU A 293 12.24 4.14 -7.90
N PHE A 294 11.01 3.69 -7.63
CA PHE A 294 10.20 3.19 -8.75
C PHE A 294 10.28 4.31 -9.78
N SER A 295 11.07 4.15 -10.84
CA SER A 295 11.26 5.27 -11.75
C SER A 295 9.88 5.63 -12.27
N THR A 296 9.58 6.93 -12.24
CA THR A 296 8.42 7.53 -12.89
C THR A 296 8.13 6.85 -14.22
N VAL A 297 9.19 6.54 -14.97
CA VAL A 297 9.15 5.89 -16.28
C VAL A 297 8.60 4.46 -16.19
N ASP A 298 9.09 3.61 -15.29
CA ASP A 298 8.60 2.23 -15.19
C ASP A 298 7.17 2.16 -14.65
N GLU A 299 6.80 3.01 -13.68
CA GLU A 299 5.43 3.10 -13.19
C GLU A 299 4.48 3.64 -14.27
N ILE A 300 4.79 4.80 -14.87
CA ILE A 300 4.02 5.38 -15.99
C ILE A 300 3.91 4.37 -17.12
N ARG A 301 4.99 3.65 -17.46
CA ARG A 301 4.98 2.64 -18.51
C ARG A 301 4.09 1.47 -18.15
N ILE A 302 4.12 1.01 -16.89
CA ILE A 302 3.21 -0.03 -16.39
C ILE A 302 1.76 0.46 -16.46
N LEU A 303 1.46 1.64 -15.92
CA LEU A 303 0.12 2.23 -15.91
C LEU A 303 -0.40 2.51 -17.34
N ASN A 304 0.48 2.90 -18.27
CA ASN A 304 0.17 3.06 -19.69
C ASN A 304 -0.09 1.70 -20.37
N LYS A 305 0.69 0.65 -20.04
CA LYS A 305 0.40 -0.71 -20.52
C LYS A 305 -0.98 -1.21 -20.08
N ILE A 306 -1.43 -0.86 -18.87
CA ILE A 306 -2.79 -1.17 -18.42
C ILE A 306 -3.84 -0.49 -19.31
N ASP A 307 -3.61 0.75 -19.73
CA ASP A 307 -4.53 1.50 -20.59
C ASP A 307 -4.73 0.86 -21.97
N ASN A 308 -3.70 0.18 -22.46
CA ASN A 308 -3.76 -0.59 -23.71
C ASN A 308 -4.61 -1.88 -23.58
N LYS A 309 -5.05 -2.22 -22.36
CA LYS A 309 -5.88 -3.39 -22.00
C LYS A 309 -5.36 -4.74 -22.47
N SER A 310 -4.10 -4.83 -22.91
CA SER A 310 -3.50 -6.08 -23.37
C SER A 310 -2.61 -6.70 -22.31
N ALA A 311 -2.90 -7.95 -21.95
CA ALA A 311 -2.07 -8.73 -21.03
C ALA A 311 -0.70 -9.11 -21.63
N GLU A 312 -0.56 -9.06 -22.96
CA GLU A 312 0.70 -9.39 -23.65
C GLU A 312 1.84 -8.43 -23.27
N LEU A 313 1.51 -7.18 -22.97
CA LEU A 313 2.45 -6.16 -22.51
C LEU A 313 3.10 -6.50 -21.16
N PHE A 314 2.51 -7.45 -20.43
CA PHE A 314 2.99 -8.01 -19.17
C PHE A 314 3.63 -9.40 -19.33
N GLY A 315 3.86 -9.84 -20.57
CA GLY A 315 4.49 -11.13 -20.89
C GLY A 315 3.54 -12.32 -20.80
N ILE A 316 2.22 -12.08 -20.82
CA ILE A 316 1.20 -13.14 -20.79
C ILE A 316 0.79 -13.45 -22.23
N PRO A 317 1.07 -14.63 -22.77
CA PRO A 317 0.76 -14.96 -24.15
C PRO A 317 -0.74 -15.18 -24.36
N GLY A 318 -1.21 -14.91 -25.59
CA GLY A 318 -2.51 -15.37 -26.08
C GLY A 318 -3.59 -14.29 -26.23
N ALA A 319 -3.24 -13.06 -26.61
CA ALA A 319 -4.17 -11.97 -26.93
C ALA A 319 -5.30 -11.75 -25.91
N LYS A 320 -5.00 -11.90 -24.61
CA LYS A 320 -5.99 -11.75 -23.53
C LYS A 320 -6.17 -10.29 -23.15
N MET A 321 -7.41 -9.88 -22.92
CA MET A 321 -7.74 -8.51 -22.53
C MET A 321 -7.93 -8.36 -21.03
N ILE A 322 -7.46 -7.22 -20.50
CA ILE A 322 -7.67 -6.80 -19.12
C ILE A 322 -9.09 -6.23 -18.99
N THR A 323 -9.86 -6.80 -18.08
CA THR A 323 -11.26 -6.44 -17.81
C THR A 323 -11.44 -5.68 -16.51
N LYS A 324 -10.57 -5.91 -15.53
CA LYS A 324 -10.43 -5.09 -14.33
C LYS A 324 -8.98 -4.95 -13.93
N GLU A 325 -8.68 -3.80 -13.32
CA GLU A 325 -7.36 -3.45 -12.83
C GLU A 325 -7.45 -2.77 -11.46
N LEU A 326 -6.44 -3.01 -10.63
CA LEU A 326 -6.14 -2.21 -9.45
C LEU A 326 -4.63 -2.21 -9.26
N HIS A 327 -4.07 -1.07 -8.86
CA HIS A 327 -2.71 -1.02 -8.35
C HIS A 327 -2.72 -0.69 -6.85
N THR A 328 -1.77 -1.27 -6.15
CA THR A 328 -1.58 -1.11 -4.71
C THR A 328 -0.11 -0.83 -4.46
N TYR A 329 0.20 0.30 -3.84
CA TYR A 329 1.54 0.54 -3.33
C TYR A 329 1.79 -0.34 -2.12
N VAL A 330 3.01 -0.83 -1.96
CA VAL A 330 3.38 -1.68 -0.83
C VAL A 330 4.63 -1.11 -0.21
N TRP A 331 4.63 -0.94 1.11
CA TRP A 331 5.80 -0.59 1.88
C TRP A 331 6.16 -1.76 2.78
N ASN A 332 7.18 -2.51 2.40
CA ASN A 332 7.74 -3.60 3.21
C ASN A 332 8.94 -3.07 3.97
N ASP A 333 8.78 -2.82 5.27
CA ASP A 333 9.86 -2.26 6.09
C ASP A 333 10.46 -0.96 5.51
N GLY A 334 9.60 -0.10 4.95
CA GLY A 334 10.02 1.16 4.31
C GLY A 334 10.67 0.99 2.93
N ILE A 335 10.65 -0.22 2.36
CA ILE A 335 11.03 -0.54 0.97
C ILE A 335 9.78 -0.47 0.10
N PRO A 336 9.77 0.37 -0.96
CA PRO A 336 8.62 0.50 -1.84
C PRO A 336 8.46 -0.70 -2.79
N GLY A 337 7.21 -0.98 -3.13
CA GLY A 337 6.76 -2.02 -4.04
C GLY A 337 5.46 -1.61 -4.73
N LEU A 338 5.17 -2.23 -5.88
CA LEU A 338 3.91 -2.06 -6.61
C LEU A 338 3.28 -3.42 -6.85
N LEU A 339 2.07 -3.61 -6.36
CA LEU A 339 1.23 -4.74 -6.69
C LEU A 339 0.23 -4.32 -7.78
N LEU A 340 0.21 -5.04 -8.89
CA LEU A 340 -0.84 -5.00 -9.89
C LEU A 340 -1.77 -6.18 -9.70
N ASP A 341 -3.06 -5.91 -9.78
CA ASP A 341 -4.14 -6.88 -9.70
C ASP A 341 -4.97 -6.75 -10.98
N LEU A 342 -4.91 -7.79 -11.81
CA LEU A 342 -5.51 -7.80 -13.14
C LEU A 342 -6.47 -8.97 -13.25
N GLU A 343 -7.68 -8.70 -13.74
CA GLU A 343 -8.66 -9.72 -14.13
C GLU A 343 -8.78 -9.76 -15.64
N LEU A 344 -8.65 -10.94 -16.22
CA LEU A 344 -8.69 -11.14 -17.67
C LEU A 344 -10.05 -11.63 -18.15
N ASP A 345 -10.34 -11.40 -19.42
CA ASP A 345 -11.55 -11.83 -20.13
C ASP A 345 -11.78 -13.34 -20.14
N ASN A 346 -10.73 -14.13 -19.92
CA ASN A 346 -10.78 -15.59 -19.85
C ASN A 346 -10.91 -16.15 -18.42
N GLN A 347 -11.44 -15.36 -17.48
CA GLN A 347 -11.65 -15.75 -16.07
C GLN A 347 -10.35 -16.10 -15.31
N GLN A 348 -9.22 -15.53 -15.72
CA GLN A 348 -7.95 -15.63 -15.00
C GLN A 348 -7.62 -14.33 -14.30
N GLY A 349 -7.11 -14.44 -13.08
CA GLY A 349 -6.51 -13.35 -12.33
C GLY A 349 -4.99 -13.41 -12.39
N ILE A 350 -4.36 -12.24 -12.39
CA ILE A 350 -2.92 -12.06 -12.22
C ILE A 350 -2.68 -11.08 -11.09
N LEU A 351 -1.86 -11.52 -10.13
CA LEU A 351 -1.18 -10.62 -9.21
C LEU A 351 0.27 -10.49 -9.67
N MET A 352 0.76 -9.27 -9.81
CA MET A 352 2.16 -9.00 -10.14
C MET A 352 2.73 -7.99 -9.15
N PHE A 353 3.63 -8.46 -8.29
CA PHE A 353 4.34 -7.63 -7.33
C PHE A 353 5.74 -7.31 -7.84
N ILE A 354 6.11 -6.03 -7.82
CA ILE A 354 7.38 -5.51 -8.31
C ILE A 354 8.06 -4.73 -7.19
N THR A 355 9.35 -4.96 -6.97
CA THR A 355 10.20 -4.17 -6.07
C THR A 355 11.65 -4.18 -6.57
N TYR A 356 12.52 -3.37 -5.95
CA TYR A 356 13.89 -3.16 -6.42
C TYR A 356 14.88 -3.22 -5.25
N ASP A 357 16.10 -3.63 -5.57
CA ASP A 357 17.28 -3.26 -4.79
C ASP A 357 18.20 -2.35 -5.64
N ALA A 358 19.40 -2.07 -5.14
CA ALA A 358 20.36 -1.21 -5.81
C ALA A 358 20.86 -1.74 -7.17
N SER A 359 20.60 -3.00 -7.52
CA SER A 359 21.16 -3.68 -8.70
C SER A 359 20.16 -4.54 -9.46
N HIS A 360 18.98 -4.82 -8.91
CA HIS A 360 18.00 -5.75 -9.47
C HIS A 360 16.58 -5.26 -9.30
N LYS A 361 15.76 -5.61 -10.29
CA LYS A 361 14.31 -5.59 -10.28
C LYS A 361 13.80 -7.00 -9.97
N TYR A 362 12.89 -7.10 -9.02
CA TYR A 362 12.23 -8.34 -8.62
C TYR A 362 10.79 -8.31 -9.11
N VAL A 363 10.38 -9.33 -9.86
CA VAL A 363 9.00 -9.48 -10.33
C VAL A 363 8.45 -10.82 -9.86
N ASN A 364 7.49 -10.78 -8.93
CA ASN A 364 6.75 -11.94 -8.45
C ASN A 364 5.36 -11.92 -9.10
N THR A 365 4.98 -12.97 -9.80
CA THR A 365 3.71 -13.08 -10.51
C THR A 365 2.96 -14.32 -10.06
N ILE A 366 1.70 -14.17 -9.66
CA ILE A 366 0.78 -15.28 -9.40
C ILE A 366 -0.33 -15.24 -10.44
N GLN A 367 -0.46 -16.29 -11.23
CA GLN A 367 -1.61 -16.52 -12.11
C GLN A 367 -2.54 -17.52 -11.44
N TYR A 368 -3.84 -17.21 -11.39
CA TYR A 368 -4.83 -18.01 -10.69
C TYR A 368 -6.21 -17.94 -11.38
N PRO A 369 -7.09 -18.94 -11.22
CA PRO A 369 -8.46 -18.85 -11.72
C PRO A 369 -9.30 -17.93 -10.82
N LEU A 370 -10.15 -17.08 -11.41
CA LEU A 370 -11.05 -16.21 -10.64
C LEU A 370 -12.15 -17.02 -9.92
N ASP A 371 -12.61 -18.09 -10.57
CA ASP A 371 -13.61 -19.00 -10.04
C ASP A 371 -12.96 -20.29 -9.52
N ASN A 372 -13.48 -20.86 -8.44
CA ASN A 372 -13.08 -22.17 -7.90
C ASN A 372 -11.58 -22.30 -7.51
N GLY A 373 -10.93 -21.17 -7.20
CA GLY A 373 -9.57 -21.17 -6.67
C GLY A 373 -9.47 -21.77 -5.27
N VAL A 374 -8.42 -22.56 -5.01
CA VAL A 374 -8.15 -23.15 -3.68
C VAL A 374 -7.75 -22.08 -2.64
N TYR A 375 -7.26 -20.93 -3.11
CA TYR A 375 -6.96 -19.76 -2.30
C TYR A 375 -7.83 -18.60 -2.76
N SER A 376 -8.34 -17.82 -1.81
CA SER A 376 -9.05 -16.58 -2.14
C SER A 376 -8.08 -15.54 -2.71
N LYS A 377 -8.61 -14.60 -3.50
CA LYS A 377 -7.85 -13.45 -3.99
C LYS A 377 -7.17 -12.68 -2.85
N ALA A 378 -7.85 -12.50 -1.72
CA ALA A 378 -7.30 -11.88 -0.52
C ALA A 378 -6.09 -12.64 0.05
N GLN A 379 -6.16 -13.98 0.13
CA GLN A 379 -5.04 -14.80 0.57
C GLN A 379 -3.83 -14.66 -0.37
N LEU A 380 -4.05 -14.74 -1.68
CA LEU A 380 -2.97 -14.58 -2.66
C LEU A 380 -2.35 -13.18 -2.63
N ARG A 381 -3.17 -12.13 -2.45
CA ARG A 381 -2.70 -10.74 -2.30
C ARG A 381 -1.82 -10.57 -1.07
N ARG A 382 -2.23 -11.07 0.09
CA ARG A 382 -1.40 -10.98 1.31
C ARG A 382 -0.10 -11.76 1.16
N LEU A 383 -0.16 -12.92 0.53
CA LEU A 383 1.00 -13.79 0.29
C LEU A 383 2.02 -13.14 -0.65
N ILE A 384 1.58 -12.54 -1.77
CA ILE A 384 2.50 -11.99 -2.77
C ILE A 384 3.20 -10.70 -2.29
N THR A 385 2.60 -9.97 -1.34
CA THR A 385 3.13 -8.71 -0.82
C THR A 385 4.00 -8.85 0.42
N ASP A 386 3.96 -9.98 1.13
CA ASP A 386 4.92 -10.29 2.20
C ASP A 386 6.24 -10.76 1.58
N VAL A 387 7.17 -9.80 1.49
CA VAL A 387 8.51 -10.02 0.93
C VAL A 387 9.56 -9.30 1.77
N LYS A 388 10.79 -9.84 1.74
CA LYS A 388 11.96 -9.21 2.36
C LYS A 388 13.14 -9.22 1.39
N LEU A 389 13.85 -8.11 1.34
CA LEU A 389 15.15 -8.01 0.68
C LEU A 389 16.23 -8.05 1.76
N SER A 390 17.15 -9.01 1.65
CA SER A 390 18.26 -9.19 2.61
C SER A 390 19.23 -7.99 2.63
N SER A 391 19.30 -7.22 1.55
CA SER A 391 20.03 -5.95 1.49
C SER A 391 19.45 -5.07 0.39
N THR A 392 19.31 -3.77 0.68
CA THR A 392 18.96 -2.73 -0.30
C THR A 392 20.09 -1.73 -0.48
N GLY A 393 21.26 -2.00 0.12
CA GLY A 393 22.33 -1.00 0.25
C GLY A 393 21.83 0.25 0.97
N ASN A 394 22.17 1.43 0.44
CA ASN A 394 21.69 2.71 0.94
C ASN A 394 20.53 3.28 0.12
N LEU A 395 19.91 2.48 -0.76
CA LEU A 395 18.96 2.95 -1.77
C LEU A 395 17.74 3.67 -1.15
N TYR A 396 17.28 3.18 -0.01
CA TYR A 396 16.08 3.67 0.68
C TYR A 396 16.39 4.34 2.01
N ALA A 397 17.65 4.74 2.21
CA ALA A 397 18.07 5.51 3.37
C ALA A 397 17.58 6.97 3.21
N GLY A 398 16.72 7.43 4.12
CA GLY A 398 16.12 8.76 4.04
C GLY A 398 14.70 8.76 3.45
N ASP A 399 14.29 9.91 2.96
CA ASP A 399 12.99 10.11 2.32
C ASP A 399 12.94 9.38 0.99
N VAL A 400 11.83 8.67 0.74
CA VAL A 400 11.65 7.89 -0.49
C VAL A 400 10.34 8.30 -1.13
N TRP A 401 10.37 8.44 -2.45
CA TRP A 401 9.21 8.82 -3.23
C TRP A 401 8.96 7.75 -4.29
N ILE A 402 7.71 7.39 -4.47
CA ILE A 402 7.19 6.63 -5.61
C ILE A 402 6.67 7.72 -6.55
N VAL A 403 7.57 8.30 -7.36
CA VAL A 403 7.25 9.47 -8.22
C VAL A 403 6.85 8.98 -9.57
#